data_AF-A0A914ZH31-F1
#
_entry.id   AF-A0A914ZH31-F1
#
_cell.length_a   1.000
_cell.length_b   1.000
_cell.length_c   1.000
_cell.angle_alpha   90.00
_cell.angle_beta   90.00
_cell.angle_gamma   90.00
#
_symmetry.space_group_name_H-M   'P 1'
#
loop_
_entity.id
_entity.type
_entity.pdbx_description
1 polymer ?
#
loop_
_entity_poly.entity_id
_entity_poly.type
_entity_poly.pdbx_seq_one_letter_code
_entity_poly.pdbx_strand_id
1 'polypeptide(L)'
;MKSKEGVRRNGVTAVIKKWPNGRIPYVLSAQYNERERAVLARAFQEYHGKTCIRFVPKTPFDADYLYIGKIDGCFSDVGRAGGRQELSLDDGCLQYDTAVHELMHSVGFYHEHERWDRDRFIQIMWHNIDRDAYDQFGKVDLTESSYYGQPYDYQSIMHYDSMAFSKNGFETLIAKTPEMTAVIGSAIDFSPVDLVKIRQMYQCPNTEMGDFGVFSSLLNQPPPPVPPMPPQPAAMIPPQPHPAAPASIAATFIANEGLSSEPCVDKTTLCWRWLDRCQSFFFEKIMREFCALSCGYCTPSSTMAAVNHPPAIFPPPPPPPPILPPVPIVPPSAQLFNRDISSVSLNAGSVVPEEQPYYLRFG
;
A
#
# COMPACT_ATOMS: atom_id res chain seq x y z
N MET A 1 -21.89 31.66 1.63
CA MET A 1 -22.00 30.41 0.86
C MET A 1 -21.19 29.35 1.59
N LYS A 2 -21.83 28.30 2.12
CA LYS A 2 -21.15 27.23 2.87
C LYS A 2 -20.34 26.38 1.88
N SER A 3 -19.02 26.29 2.06
CA SER A 3 -18.17 25.36 1.32
C SER A 3 -18.57 23.94 1.70
N LYS A 4 -19.00 23.13 0.73
CA LYS A 4 -19.10 21.68 0.93
C LYS A 4 -17.68 21.14 1.10
N GLU A 5 -17.23 20.98 2.35
CA GLU A 5 -16.05 20.19 2.68
C GLU A 5 -16.29 18.77 2.18
N GLY A 6 -15.68 18.45 1.04
CA GLY A 6 -15.75 17.13 0.46
C GLY A 6 -15.16 16.11 1.43
N VAL A 7 -15.97 15.12 1.77
CA VAL A 7 -15.63 13.91 2.52
C VAL A 7 -14.49 13.16 1.79
N ARG A 8 -13.35 12.90 2.44
CA ARG A 8 -12.05 12.48 1.82
C ARG A 8 -11.60 11.07 2.33
N ARG A 9 -10.53 10.38 1.83
CA ARG A 9 -10.50 8.97 1.26
C ARG A 9 -9.57 7.70 1.69
N ASN A 10 -10.00 6.55 2.34
CA ASN A 10 -9.39 5.16 2.47
C ASN A 10 -10.40 3.98 2.25
N GLY A 11 -10.55 3.51 1.00
CA GLY A 11 -11.40 2.38 0.59
C GLY A 11 -12.19 2.66 -0.70
N VAL A 12 -12.35 1.71 -1.62
CA VAL A 12 -12.86 1.95 -2.99
C VAL A 12 -14.17 2.72 -3.03
N THR A 13 -14.26 3.69 -3.95
CA THR A 13 -15.49 4.48 -4.18
C THR A 13 -16.32 3.98 -5.34
N ALA A 14 -15.67 3.47 -6.39
CA ALA A 14 -16.35 3.00 -7.58
C ALA A 14 -17.28 1.83 -7.24
N VAL A 15 -18.57 1.97 -7.58
CA VAL A 15 -19.58 0.92 -7.31
C VAL A 15 -19.18 -0.41 -7.94
N ILE A 16 -18.54 -0.38 -9.11
CA ILE A 16 -18.06 -1.58 -9.80
C ILE A 16 -17.00 -2.35 -9.00
N LYS A 17 -16.20 -1.66 -8.16
CA LYS A 17 -15.19 -2.27 -7.30
C LYS A 17 -15.76 -2.79 -5.98
N LYS A 18 -17.06 -2.55 -5.69
CA LYS A 18 -17.73 -3.12 -4.53
C LYS A 18 -18.39 -4.45 -4.90
N TRP A 19 -18.46 -5.37 -3.94
CA TRP A 19 -19.20 -6.60 -4.11
C TRP A 19 -20.71 -6.33 -4.00
N PRO A 20 -21.53 -6.79 -4.96
CA PRO A 20 -22.97 -6.58 -4.89
C PRO A 20 -23.55 -7.08 -3.56
N ASN A 21 -24.23 -6.20 -2.83
CA ASN A 21 -24.86 -6.48 -1.53
C ASN A 21 -23.90 -7.01 -0.45
N GLY A 22 -22.58 -6.77 -0.58
CA GLY A 22 -21.59 -7.32 0.35
C GLY A 22 -21.47 -8.84 0.30
N ARG A 23 -22.04 -9.51 -0.72
CA ARG A 23 -21.94 -10.96 -0.92
C ARG A 23 -20.69 -11.25 -1.75
N ILE A 24 -19.75 -11.99 -1.16
CA ILE A 24 -18.45 -12.32 -1.75
C ILE A 24 -18.36 -13.83 -1.95
N PRO A 25 -18.62 -14.35 -3.16
CA PRO A 25 -18.47 -15.77 -3.45
C PRO A 25 -17.01 -16.20 -3.38
N TYR A 26 -16.72 -17.36 -2.80
CA TYR A 26 -15.37 -17.89 -2.71
C TYR A 26 -15.27 -19.37 -3.08
N VAL A 27 -14.08 -19.76 -3.53
CA VAL A 27 -13.60 -21.13 -3.65
C VAL A 27 -12.30 -21.24 -2.86
N LEU A 28 -12.17 -22.27 -2.03
CA LEU A 28 -10.93 -22.56 -1.33
C LEU A 28 -10.11 -23.60 -2.10
N SER A 29 -8.80 -23.38 -2.22
CA SER A 29 -7.87 -24.36 -2.76
C SER A 29 -7.99 -25.69 -2.00
N ALA A 30 -7.81 -26.79 -2.72
CA ALA A 30 -7.74 -28.13 -2.15
C ALA A 30 -6.47 -28.33 -1.30
N GLN A 31 -5.45 -27.48 -1.48
CA GLN A 31 -4.19 -27.52 -0.71
C GLN A 31 -4.39 -27.20 0.78
N TYR A 32 -5.48 -26.53 1.15
CA TYR A 32 -5.74 -26.21 2.55
C TYR A 32 -6.17 -27.44 3.34
N ASN A 33 -5.44 -27.72 4.43
CA ASN A 33 -5.79 -28.72 5.42
C ASN A 33 -6.92 -28.23 6.35
N GLU A 34 -7.36 -29.08 7.27
CA GLU A 34 -8.48 -28.78 8.16
C GLU A 34 -8.21 -27.59 9.11
N ARG A 35 -7.00 -27.48 9.66
CA ARG A 35 -6.61 -26.39 10.57
C ARG A 35 -6.63 -25.05 9.85
N GLU A 36 -6.09 -25.03 8.63
CA GLU A 36 -6.04 -23.87 7.75
C GLU A 36 -7.44 -23.40 7.36
N ARG A 37 -8.33 -24.35 7.02
CA ARG A 37 -9.75 -24.05 6.78
C ARG A 37 -10.45 -23.51 8.03
N ALA A 38 -10.08 -23.97 9.22
CA ALA A 38 -10.64 -23.45 10.47
C ALA A 38 -10.21 -22.00 10.73
N VAL A 39 -8.96 -21.63 10.41
CA VAL A 39 -8.49 -20.23 10.47
C VAL A 39 -9.30 -19.34 9.51
N LEU A 40 -9.48 -19.77 8.26
CA LEU A 40 -10.31 -19.05 7.29
C LEU A 40 -11.77 -18.93 7.74
N ALA A 41 -12.34 -20.01 8.28
CA ALA A 41 -13.71 -20.00 8.80
C ALA A 41 -13.86 -19.02 9.97
N ARG A 42 -12.86 -18.93 10.85
CA ARG A 42 -12.82 -17.93 11.92
C ARG A 42 -12.75 -16.52 11.35
N ALA A 43 -11.88 -16.25 10.39
CA ALA A 43 -11.79 -14.94 9.74
C ALA A 43 -13.13 -14.55 9.07
N PHE A 44 -13.78 -15.47 8.36
CA PHE A 44 -15.12 -15.23 7.78
C PHE A 44 -16.16 -14.92 8.85
N GLN A 45 -16.16 -15.65 9.97
CA GLN A 45 -17.09 -15.43 11.07
C GLN A 45 -16.94 -14.02 11.67
N GLU A 46 -15.71 -13.48 11.70
CA GLU A 46 -15.47 -12.13 12.17
C GLU A 46 -16.19 -11.07 11.33
N TYR A 47 -16.08 -11.19 10.00
CA TYR A 47 -16.82 -10.35 9.07
C TYR A 47 -18.33 -10.54 9.22
N HIS A 48 -18.78 -11.79 9.36
CA HIS A 48 -20.21 -12.11 9.44
C HIS A 48 -20.86 -11.54 10.70
N GLY A 49 -20.15 -11.59 11.83
CA GLY A 49 -20.63 -11.12 13.13
C GLY A 49 -20.59 -9.61 13.30
N LYS A 50 -19.55 -8.94 12.76
CA LYS A 50 -19.36 -7.50 12.95
C LYS A 50 -19.89 -6.64 11.80
N THR A 51 -20.13 -7.20 10.61
CA THR A 51 -20.52 -6.43 9.42
C THR A 51 -21.65 -7.09 8.64
N CYS A 52 -22.06 -6.49 7.53
CA CYS A 52 -22.97 -7.10 6.56
C CYS A 52 -22.23 -7.84 5.42
N ILE A 53 -20.90 -7.93 5.45
CA ILE A 53 -20.12 -8.70 4.48
C ILE A 53 -20.36 -10.19 4.67
N ARG A 54 -20.65 -10.91 3.58
CA ARG A 54 -20.93 -12.33 3.57
C ARG A 54 -20.05 -13.05 2.56
N PHE A 55 -18.96 -13.63 3.06
CA PHE A 55 -18.23 -14.67 2.34
C PHE A 55 -19.11 -15.93 2.24
N VAL A 56 -19.38 -16.37 1.01
CA VAL A 56 -20.27 -17.50 0.74
C VAL A 56 -19.64 -18.47 -0.26
N PRO A 57 -19.89 -19.79 -0.16
CA PRO A 57 -19.43 -20.72 -1.18
C PRO A 57 -19.92 -20.33 -2.57
N LYS A 58 -19.02 -20.39 -3.56
CA LYS A 58 -19.34 -20.08 -4.95
C LYS A 58 -20.40 -21.05 -5.50
N THR A 59 -21.36 -20.50 -6.23
CA THR A 59 -22.35 -21.22 -7.03
C THR A 59 -22.04 -21.12 -8.54
N PRO A 60 -22.68 -21.93 -9.41
CA PRO A 60 -22.55 -21.79 -10.85
C PRO A 60 -23.00 -20.42 -11.41
N PHE A 61 -23.87 -19.70 -10.69
CA PHE A 61 -24.37 -18.38 -11.11
C PHE A 61 -23.43 -17.22 -10.74
N ASP A 62 -22.42 -17.49 -9.92
CA ASP A 62 -21.42 -16.50 -9.52
C ASP A 62 -20.39 -16.34 -10.63
N ALA A 63 -20.49 -15.24 -11.39
CA ALA A 63 -19.51 -14.86 -12.41
C ALA A 63 -18.20 -14.33 -11.78
N ASP A 64 -18.34 -13.53 -10.72
CA ASP A 64 -17.21 -12.95 -9.98
C ASP A 64 -17.05 -13.65 -8.64
N TYR A 65 -15.83 -14.05 -8.29
CA TYR A 65 -15.55 -14.77 -7.05
C TYR A 65 -14.07 -14.73 -6.67
N LEU A 66 -13.81 -14.92 -5.38
CA LEU A 66 -12.47 -15.15 -4.85
C LEU A 66 -12.05 -16.61 -5.02
N TYR A 67 -10.86 -16.82 -5.54
CA TYR A 67 -10.12 -18.06 -5.36
C TYR A 67 -9.07 -17.84 -4.27
N ILE A 68 -9.28 -18.47 -3.11
CA ILE A 68 -8.37 -18.36 -1.97
C ILE A 68 -7.46 -19.59 -1.99
N GLY A 69 -6.14 -19.40 -2.07
CA GLY A 69 -5.20 -20.51 -2.21
C GLY A 69 -3.78 -20.18 -1.79
N LYS A 70 -2.90 -21.19 -1.86
CA LYS A 70 -1.46 -21.04 -1.67
C LYS A 70 -0.84 -20.78 -3.04
N ILE A 71 -0.57 -19.51 -3.35
CA ILE A 71 -0.11 -19.09 -4.68
C ILE A 71 1.33 -18.59 -4.58
N ASP A 72 1.51 -17.43 -3.96
CA ASP A 72 2.81 -16.84 -3.68
C ASP A 72 2.63 -15.78 -2.59
N GLY A 73 3.24 -15.99 -1.43
CA GLY A 73 3.09 -15.08 -0.29
C GLY A 73 1.62 -14.80 0.04
N CYS A 74 1.33 -13.51 0.29
CA CYS A 74 0.14 -13.06 1.02
C CYS A 74 -0.33 -11.79 0.33
N PHE A 75 -1.44 -11.88 -0.40
CA PHE A 75 -1.95 -10.75 -1.19
C PHE A 75 -3.43 -10.92 -1.57
N SER A 76 -4.07 -9.79 -1.87
CA SER A 76 -5.37 -9.75 -2.53
C SER A 76 -5.51 -8.52 -3.41
N ASP A 77 -6.34 -8.62 -4.45
CA ASP A 77 -6.83 -7.45 -5.16
C ASP A 77 -7.69 -6.56 -4.26
N VAL A 78 -7.61 -5.24 -4.45
CA VAL A 78 -8.46 -4.30 -3.73
C VAL A 78 -9.86 -4.23 -4.36
N GLY A 79 -10.83 -4.80 -3.66
CA GLY A 79 -12.24 -4.83 -4.05
C GLY A 79 -12.55 -5.94 -5.07
N ARG A 80 -13.67 -5.78 -5.77
CA ARG A 80 -14.12 -6.66 -6.84
C ARG A 80 -13.43 -6.31 -8.16
N ALA A 81 -12.55 -7.18 -8.63
CA ALA A 81 -11.88 -7.09 -9.92
C ALA A 81 -12.72 -7.64 -11.08
N GLY A 82 -13.63 -8.58 -10.79
CA GLY A 82 -14.44 -9.31 -11.77
C GLY A 82 -13.82 -10.65 -12.17
N GLY A 83 -14.66 -11.61 -12.58
CA GLY A 83 -14.24 -12.98 -12.87
C GLY A 83 -13.65 -13.70 -11.65
N ARG A 84 -12.74 -14.65 -11.91
CA ARG A 84 -11.91 -15.26 -10.86
C ARG A 84 -10.81 -14.27 -10.47
N GLN A 85 -10.83 -13.82 -9.22
CA GLN A 85 -9.73 -13.05 -8.62
C GLN A 85 -9.05 -13.87 -7.53
N GLU A 86 -7.74 -13.76 -7.44
CA GLU A 86 -6.92 -14.56 -6.54
C GLU A 86 -6.70 -13.83 -5.21
N LEU A 87 -6.70 -14.61 -4.13
CA LEU A 87 -6.26 -14.19 -2.80
C LEU A 87 -5.29 -15.26 -2.31
N SER A 88 -4.03 -14.88 -2.14
CA SER A 88 -2.99 -15.79 -1.67
C SER A 88 -2.89 -15.73 -0.16
N LEU A 89 -2.97 -16.89 0.49
CA LEU A 89 -2.59 -17.10 1.89
C LEU A 89 -1.77 -18.38 1.95
N ASP A 90 -0.45 -18.23 1.81
CA ASP A 90 0.51 -19.34 1.78
C ASP A 90 0.93 -19.81 3.19
N ASP A 91 1.76 -20.87 3.26
CA ASP A 91 2.17 -21.59 4.48
C ASP A 91 2.90 -20.73 5.53
N GLY A 92 3.35 -19.51 5.18
CA GLY A 92 3.94 -18.54 6.11
C GLY A 92 2.98 -17.46 6.62
N CYS A 93 1.77 -17.38 6.06
CA CYS A 93 0.86 -16.24 6.26
C CYS A 93 -0.55 -16.63 6.66
N LEU A 94 -0.90 -17.92 6.67
CA LEU A 94 -2.25 -18.30 7.07
C LEU A 94 -2.44 -18.29 8.59
N GLN A 95 -2.43 -17.08 9.14
CA GLN A 95 -2.85 -16.74 10.49
C GLN A 95 -4.13 -15.90 10.43
N TYR A 96 -4.81 -15.79 11.58
CA TYR A 96 -6.13 -15.16 11.66
C TYR A 96 -6.10 -13.68 11.22
N ASP A 97 -5.17 -12.92 11.76
CA ASP A 97 -4.94 -11.50 11.49
C ASP A 97 -4.60 -11.24 10.01
N THR A 98 -3.65 -11.98 9.45
CA THR A 98 -3.32 -11.88 8.01
C THR A 98 -4.51 -12.25 7.13
N ALA A 99 -5.27 -13.30 7.48
CA ALA A 99 -6.47 -13.65 6.73
C ALA A 99 -7.52 -12.52 6.80
N VAL A 100 -7.72 -11.90 7.96
CA VAL A 100 -8.61 -10.74 8.09
C VAL A 100 -8.13 -9.57 7.23
N HIS A 101 -6.82 -9.28 7.21
CA HIS A 101 -6.19 -8.25 6.38
C HIS A 101 -6.42 -8.47 4.89
N GLU A 102 -6.06 -9.64 4.36
CA GLU A 102 -6.20 -9.94 2.92
C GLU A 102 -7.66 -9.97 2.48
N LEU A 103 -8.55 -10.46 3.35
CA LEU A 103 -9.98 -10.37 3.10
C LEU A 103 -10.46 -8.91 3.08
N MET A 104 -9.86 -8.01 3.85
CA MET A 104 -10.25 -6.60 3.90
C MET A 104 -9.83 -5.85 2.63
N HIS A 105 -8.69 -6.24 2.04
CA HIS A 105 -8.35 -5.86 0.68
C HIS A 105 -9.43 -6.29 -0.30
N SER A 106 -9.83 -7.57 -0.30
CA SER A 106 -10.88 -8.07 -1.20
C SER A 106 -12.24 -7.37 -1.01
N VAL A 107 -12.54 -6.90 0.20
CA VAL A 107 -13.73 -6.10 0.52
C VAL A 107 -13.65 -4.71 -0.12
N GLY A 108 -12.45 -4.17 -0.29
CA GLY A 108 -12.21 -2.93 -1.03
C GLY A 108 -11.38 -1.88 -0.29
N PHE A 109 -10.54 -2.27 0.67
CA PHE A 109 -9.70 -1.31 1.40
C PHE A 109 -8.25 -1.36 0.96
N TYR A 110 -7.64 -0.19 0.83
CA TYR A 110 -6.20 -0.02 0.63
C TYR A 110 -5.52 0.04 2.00
N HIS A 111 -4.19 0.02 2.01
CA HIS A 111 -3.48 0.19 3.28
C HIS A 111 -3.72 1.57 3.88
N GLU A 112 -3.76 1.65 5.20
CA GLU A 112 -4.01 2.91 5.91
C GLU A 112 -2.85 3.91 5.68
N HIS A 113 -1.62 3.43 5.49
CA HIS A 113 -0.49 4.29 5.13
C HIS A 113 -0.53 4.73 3.67
N GLU A 114 -1.45 4.27 2.81
CA GLU A 114 -1.58 4.77 1.44
C GLU A 114 -2.57 5.93 1.32
N ARG A 115 -3.17 6.31 2.45
CA ARG A 115 -4.08 7.46 2.53
C ARG A 115 -3.43 8.72 1.96
N TRP A 116 -4.21 9.48 1.20
CA TRP A 116 -3.75 10.76 0.67
C TRP A 116 -3.28 11.75 1.74
N ASP A 117 -3.94 11.77 2.90
CA ASP A 117 -3.66 12.64 4.04
C ASP A 117 -2.62 12.07 5.03
N ARG A 118 -2.04 10.89 4.75
CA ARG A 118 -1.11 10.19 5.65
C ARG A 118 0.04 11.06 6.16
N ASP A 119 0.55 11.98 5.35
CA ASP A 119 1.76 12.76 5.69
C ASP A 119 1.50 13.72 6.86
N ARG A 120 0.25 13.86 7.32
CA ARG A 120 -0.12 14.55 8.56
C ARG A 120 0.07 13.69 9.80
N PHE A 121 0.14 12.37 9.64
CA PHE A 121 0.10 11.35 10.69
C PHE A 121 1.37 10.52 10.74
N ILE A 122 1.99 10.26 9.60
CA ILE A 122 3.24 9.48 9.49
C ILE A 122 4.29 10.23 8.68
N GLN A 123 5.53 9.80 8.81
CA GLN A 123 6.67 10.17 7.98
C GLN A 123 7.24 8.90 7.34
N ILE A 124 7.48 8.97 6.03
CA ILE A 124 8.11 7.88 5.28
C ILE A 124 9.61 8.12 5.19
N MET A 125 10.38 7.15 5.66
CA MET A 125 11.84 7.15 5.65
C MET A 125 12.36 6.47 4.38
N TRP A 126 12.19 7.14 3.24
CA TRP A 126 12.56 6.63 1.90
C TRP A 126 13.97 6.04 1.79
N HIS A 127 14.92 6.53 2.59
CA HIS A 127 16.29 6.02 2.59
C HIS A 127 16.43 4.64 3.25
N ASN A 128 15.51 4.25 4.13
CA ASN A 128 15.46 2.94 4.78
C ASN A 128 14.72 1.89 3.93
N ILE A 129 13.86 2.33 3.00
CA ILE A 129 13.07 1.43 2.16
C ILE A 129 13.94 0.82 1.04
N ASP A 130 13.69 -0.45 0.72
CA ASP A 130 14.20 -1.11 -0.49
C ASP A 130 13.71 -0.38 -1.75
N ARG A 131 14.62 -0.09 -2.70
CA ARG A 131 14.26 0.66 -3.91
C ARG A 131 13.19 -0.04 -4.72
N ASP A 132 13.19 -1.37 -4.73
CA ASP A 132 12.23 -2.17 -5.49
C ASP A 132 10.82 -2.14 -4.89
N ALA A 133 10.67 -1.64 -3.65
CA ALA A 133 9.39 -1.53 -2.95
C ALA A 133 8.84 -0.09 -2.86
N TYR A 134 9.43 0.89 -3.55
CA TYR A 134 9.01 2.30 -3.45
C TYR A 134 7.56 2.54 -3.88
N ASP A 135 7.05 1.73 -4.79
CA ASP A 135 5.66 1.76 -5.25
C ASP A 135 4.66 1.31 -4.17
N GLN A 136 5.05 0.44 -3.24
CA GLN A 136 4.25 0.01 -2.07
C GLN A 136 3.97 1.14 -1.06
N PHE A 137 4.70 2.25 -1.20
CA PHE A 137 4.51 3.47 -0.40
C PHE A 137 3.85 4.58 -1.22
N GLY A 138 3.24 4.27 -2.36
CA GLY A 138 2.41 5.21 -3.11
C GLY A 138 1.26 5.76 -2.26
N LYS A 139 0.70 6.91 -2.65
CA LYS A 139 -0.61 7.33 -2.14
C LYS A 139 -1.66 6.92 -3.14
N VAL A 140 -2.78 6.41 -2.67
CA VAL A 140 -3.93 6.11 -3.52
C VAL A 140 -4.66 7.40 -3.88
N ASP A 141 -5.01 7.54 -5.15
CA ASP A 141 -5.65 8.75 -5.67
C ASP A 141 -7.04 8.97 -5.01
N LEU A 142 -7.32 10.25 -4.76
CA LEU A 142 -8.62 10.73 -4.34
C LEU A 142 -9.71 10.63 -5.43
N THR A 143 -9.48 10.05 -6.60
CA THR A 143 -10.54 9.64 -7.52
C THR A 143 -11.03 8.23 -7.24
N GLU A 144 -10.24 7.40 -6.54
CA GLU A 144 -10.46 5.96 -6.43
C GLU A 144 -10.91 5.48 -5.03
N SER A 145 -10.57 6.19 -3.93
CA SER A 145 -10.79 5.74 -2.53
C SER A 145 -11.79 6.61 -1.69
N SER A 146 -12.16 6.32 -0.42
CA SER A 146 -13.08 7.08 0.51
C SER A 146 -12.78 6.78 1.99
N TYR A 147 -12.51 7.73 2.94
CA TYR A 147 -12.15 7.46 4.36
C TYR A 147 -13.46 7.17 5.07
N TYR A 148 -14.58 7.32 4.36
CA TYR A 148 -15.93 7.28 4.88
C TYR A 148 -16.10 8.26 6.05
N GLY A 149 -15.38 9.38 6.00
CA GLY A 149 -15.38 10.41 7.05
C GLY A 149 -14.65 10.02 8.33
N GLN A 150 -13.86 8.93 8.31
CA GLN A 150 -13.16 8.43 9.49
C GLN A 150 -11.74 9.03 9.65
N PRO A 151 -11.26 9.18 10.91
CA PRO A 151 -9.91 9.66 11.20
C PRO A 151 -8.83 8.69 10.71
N TYR A 152 -7.57 9.13 10.72
CA TYR A 152 -6.42 8.25 10.51
C TYR A 152 -6.31 7.26 11.66
N ASP A 153 -6.13 5.98 11.33
CA ASP A 153 -6.19 4.91 12.29
C ASP A 153 -4.88 4.12 12.37
N TYR A 154 -4.03 4.49 13.32
CA TYR A 154 -2.78 3.78 13.59
C TYR A 154 -2.98 2.32 14.04
N GLN A 155 -4.17 1.97 14.51
CA GLN A 155 -4.52 0.62 14.98
C GLN A 155 -5.24 -0.19 13.91
N SER A 156 -5.39 0.35 12.69
CA SER A 156 -6.05 -0.35 11.60
C SER A 156 -5.32 -1.64 11.28
N ILE A 157 -6.06 -2.72 11.06
CA ILE A 157 -5.48 -3.96 10.54
C ILE A 157 -4.85 -3.75 9.15
N MET A 158 -5.24 -2.68 8.45
CA MET A 158 -4.71 -2.29 7.15
C MET A 158 -3.46 -1.40 7.23
N HIS A 159 -2.90 -1.13 8.41
CA HIS A 159 -1.69 -0.32 8.52
C HIS A 159 -0.43 -1.20 8.41
N TYR A 160 0.53 -0.82 7.58
CA TYR A 160 1.86 -1.45 7.57
C TYR A 160 2.58 -1.32 8.91
N ASP A 161 3.43 -2.29 9.20
CA ASP A 161 4.36 -2.22 10.31
C ASP A 161 5.44 -1.14 10.07
N SER A 162 6.08 -0.70 11.16
CA SER A 162 7.06 0.39 11.10
C SER A 162 8.32 0.04 10.31
N MET A 163 8.62 -1.25 10.08
CA MET A 163 9.82 -1.75 9.39
C MET A 163 9.50 -2.36 8.02
N ALA A 164 8.26 -2.21 7.53
CA ALA A 164 7.82 -2.75 6.24
C ALA A 164 8.81 -2.38 5.13
N PHE A 165 9.28 -3.38 4.38
CA PHE A 165 10.25 -3.23 3.27
C PHE A 165 11.56 -2.52 3.65
N SER A 166 11.99 -2.60 4.91
CA SER A 166 13.27 -2.05 5.35
C SER A 166 14.44 -2.85 4.76
N LYS A 167 15.40 -2.15 4.14
CA LYS A 167 16.64 -2.77 3.64
C LYS A 167 17.78 -2.79 4.65
N ASN A 168 17.61 -2.11 5.79
CA ASN A 168 18.67 -1.86 6.76
C ASN A 168 18.24 -2.10 8.22
N GLY A 169 17.04 -2.65 8.44
CA GLY A 169 16.52 -2.97 9.77
C GLY A 169 16.08 -1.76 10.59
N PHE A 170 16.00 -0.58 9.99
CA PHE A 170 15.48 0.63 10.62
C PHE A 170 14.05 0.93 10.16
N GLU A 171 13.30 1.74 10.91
CA GLU A 171 11.92 2.07 10.58
C GLU A 171 11.81 2.77 9.21
N THR A 172 10.87 2.31 8.40
CA THR A 172 10.45 2.93 7.13
C THR A 172 9.25 3.85 7.33
N LEU A 173 8.43 3.61 8.36
CA LEU A 173 7.28 4.43 8.75
C LEU A 173 7.44 4.90 10.21
N ILE A 174 7.42 6.22 10.41
CA ILE A 174 7.47 6.83 11.74
C ILE A 174 6.16 7.58 11.98
N ALA A 175 5.43 7.25 13.05
CA ALA A 175 4.25 8.01 13.43
C ALA A 175 4.64 9.37 14.04
N LYS A 176 3.87 10.40 13.71
CA LYS A 176 4.04 11.75 14.25
C LYS A 176 3.42 11.89 15.63
N THR A 177 2.41 11.08 15.93
CA THR A 177 1.88 10.95 17.29
C THR A 177 2.85 10.12 18.13
N PRO A 178 3.24 10.59 19.33
CA PRO A 178 4.08 9.82 20.25
C PRO A 178 3.57 8.39 20.46
N GLU A 179 4.50 7.46 20.65
CA GLU A 179 4.28 6.02 20.87
C GLU A 179 3.59 5.23 19.74
N MET A 180 2.95 5.91 18.77
CA MET A 180 2.19 5.23 17.71
C MET A 180 3.06 4.49 16.69
N THR A 181 4.37 4.78 16.60
CA THR A 181 5.29 4.00 15.76
C THR A 181 5.37 2.54 16.19
N ALA A 182 5.21 2.24 17.48
CA ALA A 182 5.19 0.88 17.99
C ALA A 182 3.82 0.19 17.86
N VAL A 183 2.78 0.95 17.49
CA VAL A 183 1.39 0.46 17.37
C VAL A 183 1.05 0.08 15.94
N ILE A 184 1.60 0.80 14.96
CA ILE A 184 1.32 0.53 13.55
C ILE A 184 1.77 -0.88 13.14
N GLY A 185 0.89 -1.59 12.43
CA GLY A 185 1.13 -2.97 11.98
C GLY A 185 1.11 -4.04 13.06
N SER A 186 0.75 -3.72 14.31
CA SER A 186 0.63 -4.72 15.39
C SER A 186 -0.81 -5.21 15.63
N ALA A 187 -1.75 -4.88 14.74
CA ALA A 187 -3.16 -5.19 14.89
C ALA A 187 -3.44 -6.68 14.65
N ILE A 188 -4.18 -7.31 15.58
CA ILE A 188 -4.54 -8.73 15.51
C ILE A 188 -6.02 -8.96 15.11
N ASP A 189 -6.79 -7.89 14.97
CA ASP A 189 -8.21 -7.86 14.57
C ASP A 189 -8.54 -6.45 14.03
N PHE A 190 -9.76 -6.25 13.51
CA PHE A 190 -10.26 -4.94 13.13
C PHE A 190 -10.18 -3.93 14.27
N SER A 191 -9.78 -2.72 13.93
CA SER A 191 -10.06 -1.58 14.77
C SER A 191 -11.57 -1.23 14.75
N PRO A 192 -12.07 -0.46 15.72
CA PRO A 192 -13.41 0.11 15.64
C PRO A 192 -13.62 0.95 14.37
N VAL A 193 -12.58 1.63 13.89
CA VAL A 193 -12.63 2.49 12.70
C VAL A 193 -12.72 1.66 11.42
N ASP A 194 -12.03 0.52 11.33
CA ASP A 194 -12.14 -0.43 10.21
C ASP A 194 -13.60 -0.88 10.02
N LEU A 195 -14.26 -1.26 11.12
CA LEU A 195 -15.65 -1.69 11.10
C LEU A 195 -16.62 -0.59 10.66
N VAL A 196 -16.41 0.64 11.13
CA VAL A 196 -17.21 1.79 10.71
C VAL A 196 -17.03 2.03 9.21
N LYS A 197 -15.79 2.00 8.70
CA LYS A 197 -15.49 2.15 7.27
C LYS A 197 -16.20 1.08 6.45
N ILE A 198 -16.12 -0.21 6.82
CA ILE A 198 -16.79 -1.31 6.11
C ILE A 198 -18.32 -1.10 6.12
N ARG A 199 -18.90 -0.79 7.28
CA ARG A 199 -20.34 -0.59 7.42
C ARG A 199 -20.86 0.58 6.59
N GLN A 200 -20.10 1.66 6.52
CA GLN A 200 -20.44 2.80 5.67
C GLN A 200 -20.25 2.49 4.18
N MET A 201 -19.19 1.77 3.82
CA MET A 201 -18.92 1.36 2.43
C MET A 201 -20.07 0.53 1.84
N TYR A 202 -20.58 -0.42 2.62
CA TYR A 202 -21.61 -1.38 2.20
C TYR A 202 -23.01 -1.06 2.72
N GLN A 203 -23.19 0.10 3.37
CA GLN A 203 -24.48 0.57 3.90
C GLN A 203 -25.16 -0.51 4.75
N CYS A 204 -24.39 -1.13 5.64
CA CYS A 204 -24.90 -2.19 6.48
C CYS A 204 -26.12 -1.71 7.27
N PRO A 205 -27.18 -2.53 7.40
CA PRO A 205 -28.31 -2.18 8.25
C PRO A 205 -27.80 -1.88 9.66
N ASN A 206 -28.35 -0.85 10.29
CA ASN A 206 -28.15 -0.63 11.71
C ASN A 206 -28.80 -1.80 12.44
N THR A 207 -28.06 -2.87 12.69
CA THR A 207 -28.35 -3.72 13.84
C THR A 207 -28.24 -2.79 15.02
N GLU A 208 -29.34 -2.54 15.73
CA GLU A 208 -29.40 -1.78 16.98
C GLU A 208 -28.27 -2.27 17.92
N MET A 209 -27.09 -1.67 17.79
CA MET A 209 -25.96 -1.88 18.67
C MET A 209 -26.23 -0.99 19.86
N GLY A 210 -26.80 -1.59 20.91
CA GLY A 210 -26.59 -1.08 22.25
C GLY A 210 -25.10 -0.74 22.41
N ASP A 211 -24.87 0.50 22.85
CA ASP A 211 -23.64 0.94 23.51
C ASP A 211 -22.39 1.30 22.69
N PHE A 212 -22.55 1.85 21.47
CA PHE A 212 -21.48 2.63 20.80
C PHE A 212 -21.68 4.16 20.86
N GLY A 213 -22.67 4.64 21.62
CA GLY A 213 -22.90 6.07 21.84
C GLY A 213 -21.81 6.75 22.67
N VAL A 214 -20.94 5.98 23.35
CA VAL A 214 -19.90 6.52 24.23
C VAL A 214 -18.61 6.87 23.44
N PHE A 215 -18.29 6.15 22.36
CA PHE A 215 -17.07 6.40 21.58
C PHE A 215 -17.16 7.62 20.66
N SER A 216 -18.37 8.00 20.22
CA SER A 216 -18.57 9.22 19.42
C SER A 216 -18.22 10.51 20.19
N SER A 217 -18.22 10.48 21.52
CA SER A 217 -17.84 11.62 22.36
C SER A 217 -16.34 11.71 22.61
N LEU A 218 -15.59 10.60 22.50
CA LEU A 218 -14.14 10.58 22.69
C LEU A 218 -13.38 10.93 21.40
N LEU A 219 -13.91 10.60 20.23
CA LEU A 219 -13.30 10.93 18.92
C LEU A 219 -13.62 12.34 18.41
N ASN A 220 -14.56 13.06 19.05
CA ASN A 220 -14.95 14.44 18.72
C ASN A 220 -14.19 15.51 19.52
N GLN A 221 -13.12 15.14 20.24
CA GLN A 221 -12.30 16.16 20.88
C GLN A 221 -11.47 16.91 19.82
N PRO A 222 -11.51 18.26 19.80
CA PRO A 222 -10.62 19.03 18.97
C PRO A 222 -9.16 18.70 19.34
N PRO A 223 -8.23 18.69 18.37
CA PRO A 223 -6.83 18.46 18.69
C PRO A 223 -6.36 19.49 19.74
N PRO A 224 -5.53 19.09 20.71
CA PRO A 224 -4.97 20.04 21.66
C PRO A 224 -4.27 21.17 20.89
N PRO A 225 -4.36 22.42 21.37
CA PRO A 225 -3.70 23.53 20.71
C PRO A 225 -2.21 23.23 20.59
N VAL A 226 -1.71 23.33 19.36
CA VAL A 226 -0.28 23.12 19.06
C VAL A 226 0.51 24.10 19.92
N PRO A 227 1.48 23.64 20.75
CA PRO A 227 2.32 24.55 21.51
C PRO A 227 3.08 25.48 20.53
N PRO A 228 3.31 26.76 20.89
CA PRO A 228 4.02 27.68 20.03
C PRO A 228 5.39 27.10 19.68
N MET A 229 5.65 27.00 18.38
CA MET A 229 6.92 26.53 17.85
C MET A 229 8.06 27.39 18.44
N PRO A 230 9.13 26.79 18.98
CA PRO A 230 10.28 27.56 19.44
C PRO A 230 10.86 28.37 18.26
N PRO A 231 11.37 29.59 18.50
CA PRO A 231 11.87 30.45 17.44
C PRO A 231 13.01 29.74 16.72
N GLN A 232 12.83 29.51 15.42
CA GLN A 232 13.92 29.03 14.57
C GLN A 232 15.00 30.11 14.47
N PRO A 233 16.30 29.75 14.52
CA PRO A 233 17.37 30.70 14.25
C PRO A 233 17.24 31.22 12.82
N ALA A 234 17.38 32.55 12.66
CA ALA A 234 17.19 33.26 11.41
C ALA A 234 18.02 32.64 10.27
N ALA A 235 17.33 32.19 9.22
CA ALA A 235 17.97 31.85 7.96
C ALA A 235 18.49 33.13 7.30
N MET A 236 19.78 33.12 6.92
CA MET A 236 20.39 34.17 6.11
C MET A 236 19.68 34.28 4.77
N ILE A 237 19.18 35.49 4.47
CA ILE A 237 18.55 35.84 3.20
C ILE A 237 19.66 36.10 2.16
N PRO A 238 19.72 35.36 1.03
CA PRO A 238 20.53 35.78 -0.10
C PRO A 238 19.90 36.99 -0.81
N PRO A 239 20.71 37.91 -1.36
CA PRO A 239 20.24 39.22 -1.82
C PRO A 239 19.33 39.11 -3.05
N GLN A 240 18.21 39.81 -2.99
CA GLN A 240 17.30 40.07 -4.12
C GLN A 240 17.90 41.16 -5.04
N PRO A 241 17.84 41.01 -6.38
CA PRO A 241 18.13 42.09 -7.31
C PRO A 241 16.94 43.05 -7.48
N HIS A 242 17.28 44.33 -7.65
CA HIS A 242 16.41 45.50 -7.76
C HIS A 242 15.50 45.56 -9.02
N PRO A 243 14.48 46.45 -9.03
CA PRO A 243 13.29 46.31 -9.87
C PRO A 243 13.41 47.00 -11.25
N ALA A 244 12.75 46.43 -12.26
CA ALA A 244 12.44 47.10 -13.51
C ALA A 244 11.02 47.71 -13.46
N ALA A 245 10.90 48.95 -13.95
CA ALA A 245 9.67 49.74 -14.01
C ALA A 245 8.66 49.22 -15.08
N PRO A 246 7.38 49.65 -15.02
CA PRO A 246 6.32 49.05 -15.83
C PRO A 246 6.09 49.80 -17.15
N ALA A 247 5.62 49.07 -18.17
CA ALA A 247 4.97 49.65 -19.34
C ALA A 247 3.66 48.89 -19.61
N SER A 248 2.56 49.64 -19.55
CA SER A 248 1.22 49.24 -19.99
C SER A 248 1.17 49.06 -21.51
N ILE A 249 0.23 48.24 -22.02
CA ILE A 249 -0.85 48.62 -22.97
C ILE A 249 -1.52 47.38 -23.60
N ALA A 250 -2.86 47.46 -23.61
CA ALA A 250 -3.87 46.88 -24.51
C ALA A 250 -4.11 45.35 -24.61
N ALA A 251 -5.34 45.00 -24.26
CA ALA A 251 -6.06 43.83 -24.72
C ALA A 251 -6.42 43.93 -26.21
N THR A 252 -6.35 42.82 -26.93
CA THR A 252 -7.16 42.60 -28.13
C THR A 252 -7.64 41.15 -28.19
N PHE A 253 -8.95 40.98 -28.27
CA PHE A 253 -9.64 39.74 -28.63
C PHE A 253 -9.40 39.44 -30.12
N ILE A 254 -9.03 38.20 -30.47
CA ILE A 254 -9.55 37.49 -31.66
C ILE A 254 -9.64 36.00 -31.31
N ALA A 255 -10.83 35.43 -31.54
CA ALA A 255 -11.09 34.00 -31.53
C ALA A 255 -10.52 33.34 -32.79
N ASN A 256 -9.91 32.16 -32.64
CA ASN A 256 -9.99 31.13 -33.67
C ASN A 256 -9.75 29.75 -33.07
N GLU A 257 -10.64 28.83 -33.43
CA GLU A 257 -10.57 27.41 -33.17
C GLU A 257 -9.41 26.76 -33.91
N GLY A 258 -8.85 25.70 -33.34
CA GLY A 258 -8.05 24.72 -34.09
C GLY A 258 -6.65 24.44 -33.52
N LEU A 259 -6.56 23.30 -32.83
CA LEU A 259 -5.35 22.47 -32.65
C LEU A 259 -4.26 23.03 -31.71
N SER A 260 -4.50 23.02 -30.40
CA SER A 260 -3.46 23.25 -29.40
C SER A 260 -2.53 22.04 -29.29
N SER A 261 -1.42 22.04 -30.02
CA SER A 261 -0.24 21.30 -29.58
C SER A 261 0.31 22.03 -28.35
N GLU A 262 0.00 21.54 -27.15
CA GLU A 262 0.60 22.10 -25.92
C GLU A 262 2.13 22.14 -26.07
N PRO A 263 2.80 23.20 -25.58
CA PRO A 263 4.25 23.28 -25.62
C PRO A 263 4.86 22.07 -24.89
N CYS A 264 5.80 21.40 -25.54
CA CYS A 264 6.49 20.24 -24.97
C CYS A 264 7.40 20.68 -23.81
N VAL A 265 6.85 20.65 -22.61
CA VAL A 265 7.55 20.96 -21.35
C VAL A 265 7.14 19.95 -20.28
N ASP A 266 8.04 19.69 -19.35
CA ASP A 266 7.68 18.93 -18.15
C ASP A 266 6.81 19.80 -17.23
N LYS A 267 5.73 19.22 -16.70
CA LYS A 267 4.82 19.91 -15.77
C LYS A 267 5.31 19.83 -14.32
N THR A 268 6.44 19.16 -14.09
CA THR A 268 7.11 19.06 -12.78
C THR A 268 8.63 19.10 -12.94
N THR A 269 9.33 19.69 -11.96
CA THR A 269 10.80 19.75 -11.92
C THR A 269 11.45 18.48 -11.38
N LEU A 270 10.65 17.50 -10.94
CA LEU A 270 11.10 16.28 -10.29
C LEU A 270 11.22 15.08 -11.24
N CYS A 271 11.05 15.27 -12.54
CA CYS A 271 11.08 14.19 -13.53
C CYS A 271 12.36 13.35 -13.51
N TRP A 272 13.49 13.95 -13.13
CA TRP A 272 14.77 13.26 -12.96
C TRP A 272 14.72 12.09 -11.95
N ARG A 273 13.75 12.07 -11.02
CA ARG A 273 13.57 11.00 -10.04
C ARG A 273 12.87 9.76 -10.56
N TRP A 274 12.22 9.86 -11.72
CA TRP A 274 11.36 8.80 -12.27
C TRP A 274 11.69 8.52 -13.74
N LEU A 275 12.90 8.86 -14.19
CA LEU A 275 13.34 8.63 -15.58
C LEU A 275 13.34 7.15 -15.97
N ASP A 276 13.56 6.26 -14.99
CA ASP A 276 13.45 4.81 -15.14
C ASP A 276 12.02 4.36 -15.50
N ARG A 277 11.01 5.17 -15.19
CA ARG A 277 9.59 4.87 -15.43
C ARG A 277 9.09 5.30 -16.81
N CYS A 278 9.92 5.99 -17.60
CA CYS A 278 9.60 6.40 -18.97
C CYS A 278 9.38 5.21 -19.94
N GLN A 279 9.70 3.98 -19.53
CA GLN A 279 9.45 2.77 -20.32
C GLN A 279 8.43 1.83 -19.67
N SER A 280 7.86 2.20 -18.52
CA SER A 280 6.87 1.39 -17.82
C SER A 280 5.49 1.58 -18.43
N PHE A 281 4.88 0.47 -18.88
CA PHE A 281 3.50 0.45 -19.40
C PHE A 281 2.47 1.01 -18.42
N PHE A 282 2.66 0.80 -17.12
CA PHE A 282 1.76 1.28 -16.08
C PHE A 282 1.84 2.80 -15.88
N PHE A 283 3.04 3.38 -16.01
CA PHE A 283 3.27 4.81 -15.79
C PHE A 283 3.30 5.63 -17.07
N GLU A 284 3.21 5.01 -18.24
CA GLU A 284 3.32 5.67 -19.55
C GLU A 284 2.43 6.91 -19.64
N LYS A 285 1.16 6.80 -19.22
CA LYS A 285 0.21 7.92 -19.28
C LYS A 285 0.61 9.08 -18.37
N ILE A 286 1.07 8.78 -17.16
CA ILE A 286 1.50 9.77 -16.16
C ILE A 286 2.79 10.44 -16.63
N MET A 287 3.75 9.65 -17.11
CA MET A 287 5.04 10.16 -17.58
C MET A 287 4.87 10.99 -18.86
N ARG A 288 3.92 10.65 -19.75
CA ARG A 288 3.52 11.48 -20.91
C ARG A 288 2.85 12.79 -20.53
N GLU A 289 2.18 12.85 -19.39
CA GLU A 289 1.48 14.06 -18.96
C GLU A 289 2.37 15.02 -18.18
N PHE A 290 3.21 14.49 -17.29
CA PHE A 290 4.00 15.30 -16.36
C PHE A 290 5.47 15.43 -16.73
N CYS A 291 6.02 14.45 -17.44
CA CYS A 291 7.45 14.35 -17.76
C CYS A 291 7.70 14.10 -19.24
N ALA A 292 6.86 14.67 -20.10
CA ALA A 292 6.84 14.45 -21.53
C ALA A 292 8.17 14.77 -22.22
N LEU A 293 8.83 15.84 -21.78
CA LEU A 293 10.11 16.30 -22.31
C LEU A 293 11.26 15.44 -21.74
N SER A 294 11.27 15.23 -20.42
CA SER A 294 12.28 14.40 -19.73
C SER A 294 12.31 12.94 -20.21
N CYS A 295 11.14 12.38 -20.55
CA CYS A 295 11.02 11.02 -21.08
C CYS A 295 11.18 10.92 -22.60
N GLY A 296 11.35 12.04 -23.30
CA GLY A 296 11.48 12.06 -24.76
C GLY A 296 10.20 11.70 -25.51
N TYR A 297 9.02 11.85 -24.89
CA TYR A 297 7.73 11.60 -25.55
C TYR A 297 7.30 12.72 -26.48
N CYS A 298 7.92 13.90 -26.36
CA CYS A 298 7.77 15.01 -27.28
C CYS A 298 9.12 15.74 -27.47
N THR A 299 9.20 16.59 -28.50
CA THR A 299 10.35 17.47 -28.71
C THR A 299 9.88 18.93 -28.69
N PRO A 300 10.67 19.86 -28.12
CA PRO A 300 10.31 21.27 -28.13
C PRO A 300 10.35 21.81 -29.56
N SER A 301 9.28 22.52 -29.97
CA SER A 301 9.15 23.02 -31.34
C SER A 301 10.18 24.11 -31.62
N SER A 302 11.01 23.88 -32.62
CA SER A 302 12.11 24.76 -33.02
C SER A 302 11.59 26.01 -33.74
N THR A 303 11.39 27.09 -32.98
CA THR A 303 11.54 28.44 -33.53
C THR A 303 12.52 29.23 -32.69
N MET A 304 13.59 29.64 -33.37
CA MET A 304 14.62 30.64 -33.01
C MET A 304 15.91 30.12 -32.36
N ALA A 305 16.87 29.91 -33.27
CA ALA A 305 18.22 30.45 -33.26
C ALA A 305 19.32 29.70 -32.48
N ALA A 306 20.31 29.28 -33.28
CA ALA A 306 21.64 28.87 -32.89
C ALA A 306 22.30 29.88 -31.94
N VAL A 307 22.78 29.39 -30.81
CA VAL A 307 23.90 29.99 -30.08
C VAL A 307 25.00 28.95 -30.05
N ASN A 308 26.09 29.25 -30.75
CA ASN A 308 27.32 28.46 -30.73
C ASN A 308 27.83 28.33 -29.30
N HIS A 309 27.80 27.12 -28.74
CA HIS A 309 28.69 26.72 -27.66
C HIS A 309 29.80 25.83 -28.23
N PRO A 310 31.08 26.06 -27.87
CA PRO A 310 32.17 25.19 -28.29
C PRO A 310 31.98 23.79 -27.70
N PRO A 311 32.43 22.72 -28.39
CA PRO A 311 32.27 21.36 -27.90
C PRO A 311 33.02 21.19 -26.58
N ALA A 312 32.33 20.66 -25.57
CA ALA A 312 32.94 20.19 -24.35
C ALA A 312 33.91 19.05 -24.70
N ILE A 313 35.20 19.28 -24.46
CA ILE A 313 36.22 18.24 -24.50
C ILE A 313 36.01 17.39 -23.25
N PHE A 314 35.41 16.21 -23.41
CA PHE A 314 35.40 15.20 -22.36
C PHE A 314 36.82 14.61 -22.23
N PRO A 315 37.40 14.51 -21.02
CA PRO A 315 38.58 13.69 -20.82
C PRO A 315 38.24 12.22 -21.12
N PRO A 316 39.18 11.44 -21.67
CA PRO A 316 38.93 10.02 -21.95
C PRO A 316 38.60 9.26 -20.66
N PRO A 317 37.78 8.21 -20.74
CA PRO A 317 37.43 7.40 -19.57
C PRO A 317 38.68 6.78 -18.93
N PRO A 318 38.72 6.61 -17.60
CA PRO A 318 39.81 5.92 -16.94
C PRO A 318 39.91 4.46 -17.42
N PRO A 319 41.13 3.88 -17.44
CA PRO A 319 41.32 2.50 -17.85
C PRO A 319 40.55 1.54 -16.92
N PRO A 320 40.10 0.39 -17.44
CA PRO A 320 39.39 -0.60 -16.65
C PRO A 320 40.28 -1.11 -15.49
N PRO A 321 39.69 -1.42 -14.33
CA PRO A 321 40.43 -1.98 -13.21
C PRO A 321 41.05 -3.34 -13.57
N PRO A 322 42.20 -3.70 -12.98
CA PRO A 322 42.85 -4.97 -13.24
C PRO A 322 41.93 -6.15 -12.88
N ILE A 323 41.88 -7.14 -13.77
CA ILE A 323 41.16 -8.40 -13.57
C ILE A 323 41.80 -9.12 -12.38
N LEU A 324 41.10 -9.15 -11.24
CA LEU A 324 41.51 -9.93 -10.09
C LEU A 324 41.35 -11.44 -10.39
N PRO A 325 42.28 -12.29 -9.93
CA PRO A 325 42.15 -13.74 -10.09
C PRO A 325 40.91 -14.27 -9.35
N PRO A 326 40.31 -15.38 -9.81
CA PRO A 326 39.09 -15.93 -9.23
C PRO A 326 39.30 -16.29 -7.76
N VAL A 327 38.44 -15.74 -6.89
CA VAL A 327 38.34 -16.11 -5.48
C VAL A 327 37.70 -17.50 -5.40
N PRO A 328 38.29 -18.46 -4.66
CA PRO A 328 37.69 -19.78 -4.48
C PRO A 328 36.34 -19.66 -3.74
N ILE A 329 35.32 -20.27 -4.33
CA ILE A 329 33.96 -20.36 -3.78
C ILE A 329 34.01 -21.32 -2.58
N VAL A 330 33.89 -20.78 -1.37
CA VAL A 330 33.59 -21.56 -0.16
C VAL A 330 32.07 -21.58 -0.01
N PRO A 331 31.41 -22.75 -0.02
CA PRO A 331 29.97 -22.83 0.17
C PRO A 331 29.58 -22.41 1.60
N PRO A 332 28.50 -21.65 1.79
CA PRO A 332 28.03 -21.29 3.13
C PRO A 332 27.58 -22.54 3.88
N SER A 333 28.28 -22.83 4.99
CA SER A 333 27.86 -23.83 5.95
C SER A 333 26.53 -23.44 6.58
N ALA A 334 25.57 -24.36 6.54
CA ALA A 334 24.30 -24.25 7.25
C ALA A 334 24.55 -24.08 8.75
N GLN A 335 24.32 -22.89 9.28
CA GLN A 335 24.18 -22.68 10.71
C GLN A 335 22.73 -22.96 11.09
N LEU A 336 22.49 -24.23 11.42
CA LEU A 336 21.38 -24.67 12.25
C LEU A 336 21.48 -23.93 13.59
N PHE A 337 20.49 -23.07 13.89
CA PHE A 337 20.21 -22.63 15.25
C PHE A 337 19.67 -23.84 16.03
N ASN A 338 20.59 -24.64 16.58
CA ASN A 338 20.27 -25.61 17.62
C ASN A 338 20.29 -24.86 18.96
N ARG A 339 19.12 -24.68 19.57
CA ARG A 339 19.03 -24.37 21.01
C ARG A 339 18.86 -25.70 21.74
N ASP A 340 19.95 -26.11 22.40
CA ASP A 340 19.94 -27.10 23.46
C ASP A 340 19.00 -26.65 24.59
N ILE A 341 18.04 -27.51 24.94
CA ILE A 341 17.60 -27.67 26.32
C ILE A 341 17.85 -29.13 26.69
N SER A 342 18.62 -29.25 27.76
CA SER A 342 19.19 -30.43 28.35
C SER A 342 18.18 -31.46 28.85
N SER A 343 18.61 -32.72 28.76
CA SER A 343 18.43 -33.82 29.72
C SER A 343 17.02 -34.27 30.10
N VAL A 344 16.66 -35.52 29.78
CA VAL A 344 16.53 -36.63 30.75
C VAL A 344 16.65 -37.98 30.02
N SER A 345 17.37 -38.88 30.68
CA SER A 345 17.79 -40.26 30.42
C SER A 345 17.00 -41.19 29.50
N LEU A 346 17.80 -41.94 28.75
CA LEU A 346 17.57 -43.28 28.21
C LEU A 346 17.03 -44.26 29.27
N ASN A 347 16.07 -45.09 28.86
CA ASN A 347 16.09 -46.49 29.26
C ASN A 347 15.63 -47.37 28.09
N ALA A 348 16.48 -48.35 27.77
CA ALA A 348 16.30 -49.32 26.71
C ALA A 348 15.34 -50.44 27.14
N GLY A 349 14.62 -51.02 26.17
CA GLY A 349 13.78 -52.19 26.39
C GLY A 349 13.05 -52.65 25.12
N SER A 350 13.82 -53.28 24.23
CA SER A 350 13.46 -54.30 23.23
C SER A 350 12.00 -54.81 23.15
N VAL A 351 11.47 -54.93 21.92
CA VAL A 351 11.07 -56.18 21.21
C VAL A 351 10.33 -55.80 19.90
N VAL A 352 10.62 -56.53 18.82
CA VAL A 352 10.08 -56.53 17.43
C VAL A 352 9.41 -57.92 17.24
N PRO A 353 8.53 -58.25 16.25
CA PRO A 353 7.92 -57.52 15.12
C PRO A 353 6.37 -57.71 14.96
N GLU A 354 5.85 -57.10 13.89
CA GLU A 354 4.95 -57.70 12.87
C GLU A 354 3.45 -57.34 12.82
N GLU A 355 3.03 -57.08 11.57
CA GLU A 355 1.70 -57.09 10.94
C GLU A 355 0.80 -55.83 10.90
N GLN A 356 0.64 -55.32 9.67
CA GLN A 356 -0.50 -54.56 9.13
C GLN A 356 -1.75 -55.45 8.99
N PRO A 357 -2.88 -55.04 8.36
CA PRO A 357 -3.64 -53.78 8.36
C PRO A 357 -5.14 -54.02 8.63
N TYR A 358 -5.91 -53.07 9.19
CA TYR A 358 -7.38 -53.08 9.03
C TYR A 358 -8.01 -51.68 8.93
N TYR A 359 -8.91 -51.59 7.96
CA TYR A 359 -9.90 -50.54 7.66
C TYR A 359 -10.92 -50.31 8.79
N LEU A 360 -11.53 -49.10 8.83
CA LEU A 360 -12.98 -48.76 8.96
C LEU A 360 -13.11 -47.32 9.53
N ARG A 361 -13.62 -46.34 8.77
CA ARG A 361 -15.03 -45.94 8.53
C ARG A 361 -15.85 -45.51 9.76
N PHE A 362 -16.23 -44.23 9.72
CA PHE A 362 -17.46 -43.54 10.17
C PHE A 362 -18.00 -43.74 11.59
N GLY A 363 -18.11 -42.59 12.28
CA GLY A 363 -19.08 -42.26 13.32
C GLY A 363 -19.28 -40.75 13.31
#